data_AF-A0A829FDD1-F1
#
_entry.id   AF-A0A829FDD1-F1
#
_cell.length_a   1.000
_cell.length_b   1.000
_cell.length_c   1.000
_cell.angle_alpha   90.00
_cell.angle_beta   90.00
_cell.angle_gamma   90.00
#
_symmetry.space_group_name_H-M   'P 1'
#
loop_
_entity.id
_entity.type
_entity.pdbx_description
1 polymer ?
#
loop_
_entity_poly.entity_id
_entity_poly.type
_entity_poly.pdbx_seq_one_letter_code
_entity_poly.pdbx_strand_id
1 'polypeptide(L)'
;MDGKTLLQYARFREDKEGDFGRIRRQQQVIKAISQQLKDVTSIFKLPKAVGKLLGSIQTNLPESVLLDCGMDFLKNNNKKIDTLSVPVDGSWDFNDNTPSGSVLELDLTKNQEAIKKFLNN
;
A
#
# COMPACT_ATOMS: atom_id res chain seq x y z
N MET A 1 -12.77 -1.25 13.48
CA MET A 1 -12.64 0.12 12.94
C MET A 1 -13.68 0.31 11.85
N ASP A 2 -14.23 1.52 11.71
CA ASP A 2 -15.03 1.91 10.54
C ASP A 2 -14.16 2.67 9.52
N GLY A 3 -14.74 2.99 8.35
CA GLY A 3 -14.00 3.65 7.26
C GLY A 3 -13.47 5.04 7.63
N LYS A 4 -14.19 5.81 8.47
CA LYS A 4 -13.76 7.14 8.90
C LYS A 4 -12.53 7.06 9.80
N THR A 5 -12.54 6.13 10.75
CA THR A 5 -11.44 5.89 11.67
C THR A 5 -10.22 5.34 10.95
N LEU A 6 -10.42 4.41 10.00
CA LEU A 6 -9.34 3.87 9.17
C LEU A 6 -8.69 4.94 8.30
N LEU A 7 -9.48 5.85 7.71
CA LEU A 7 -8.98 6.97 6.92
C LEU A 7 -8.17 7.95 7.78
N GLN A 8 -8.62 8.25 8.99
CA GLN A 8 -7.85 9.08 9.93
C GLN A 8 -6.52 8.43 10.30
N TYR A 9 -6.54 7.12 10.58
CA TYR A 9 -5.32 6.34 10.86
C TYR A 9 -4.31 6.40 9.70
N ALA A 10 -4.77 6.20 8.47
CA ALA A 10 -3.92 6.23 7.28
C ALA A 10 -3.36 7.63 6.93
N ARG A 11 -3.99 8.70 7.42
CA ARG A 11 -3.61 10.10 7.16
C ARG A 11 -2.72 10.71 8.22
N PHE A 12 -2.67 10.11 9.41
CA PHE A 12 -1.96 10.69 10.54
C PHE A 12 -0.45 10.81 10.28
N ARG A 13 0.11 11.99 10.57
CA ARG A 13 1.53 12.35 10.37
C ARG A 13 2.12 13.24 11.47
N GLU A 14 1.34 13.60 12.49
CA GLU A 14 1.75 14.56 13.53
C GLU A 14 2.46 13.82 14.69
N ASP A 15 3.44 12.98 14.36
CA ASP A 15 4.29 12.26 15.31
C ASP A 15 5.77 12.40 14.92
N LYS A 16 6.65 11.87 15.78
CA LYS A 16 8.11 11.94 15.58
C LYS A 16 8.60 11.22 14.32
N GLU A 17 7.78 10.35 13.73
CA GLU A 17 8.12 9.59 12.53
C GLU A 17 7.57 10.24 11.24
N GLY A 18 6.70 11.23 11.38
CA GLY A 18 6.15 12.02 10.28
C GLY A 18 5.60 11.16 9.14
N ASP A 19 6.16 11.39 7.96
CA ASP A 19 5.75 10.74 6.71
C ASP A 19 6.15 9.26 6.65
N PHE A 20 7.27 8.87 7.27
CA PHE A 20 7.68 7.46 7.35
C PHE A 20 6.73 6.66 8.23
N GLY A 21 6.30 7.24 9.36
CA GLY A 21 5.26 6.66 10.21
C GLY A 21 3.93 6.50 9.46
N ARG A 22 3.57 7.49 8.64
CA ARG A 22 2.37 7.43 7.78
C ARG A 22 2.46 6.29 6.77
N ILE A 23 3.59 6.13 6.07
CA ILE A 23 3.81 5.03 5.11
C ILE A 23 3.64 3.67 5.80
N ARG A 24 4.21 3.50 7.00
CA ARG A 24 4.04 2.26 7.78
C ARG A 24 2.58 1.99 8.13
N ARG A 25 1.82 3.01 8.56
CA ARG A 25 0.38 2.88 8.84
C ARG A 25 -0.41 2.49 7.60
N GLN A 26 -0.09 3.06 6.44
CA GLN A 26 -0.73 2.69 5.17
C GLN A 26 -0.46 1.23 4.80
N GLN A 27 0.76 0.74 4.98
CA GLN A 27 1.08 -0.69 4.79
C GLN A 27 0.28 -1.59 5.75
N GLN A 28 0.13 -1.19 7.01
CA GLN A 28 -0.71 -1.91 7.97
C GLN A 28 -2.18 -1.95 7.55
N VAL A 29 -2.71 -0.84 7.01
CA VAL A 29 -4.09 -0.77 6.49
C VAL A 29 -4.28 -1.75 5.34
N ILE A 30 -3.39 -1.77 4.35
CA ILE A 30 -3.46 -2.72 3.23
C ILE A 30 -3.39 -4.16 3.74
N LYS A 31 -2.45 -4.46 4.66
CA LYS A 31 -2.31 -5.80 5.24
C LYS A 31 -3.58 -6.24 6.00
N ALA A 32 -4.19 -5.35 6.78
CA ALA A 32 -5.42 -5.63 7.50
C ALA A 32 -6.61 -5.87 6.55
N ILE A 33 -6.74 -5.07 5.49
CA ILE A 33 -7.75 -5.29 4.44
C ILE A 33 -7.54 -6.65 3.78
N SER A 34 -6.30 -6.97 3.40
CA SER A 34 -5.94 -8.27 2.82
C SER A 34 -6.26 -9.45 3.74
N GLN A 35 -6.04 -9.32 5.05
CA GLN A 35 -6.41 -10.34 6.03
C GLN A 35 -7.93 -10.49 6.12
N GLN A 36 -8.67 -9.37 6.20
CA GLN A 36 -10.14 -9.38 6.26
C GLN A 36 -10.78 -10.02 5.02
N LEU A 37 -10.17 -9.85 3.85
CA LEU A 37 -10.65 -10.48 2.61
C LEU A 37 -10.51 -12.01 2.61
N LYS A 38 -9.53 -12.55 3.35
CA LYS A 38 -9.33 -14.01 3.48
C LYS A 38 -10.32 -14.66 4.46
N ASP A 39 -11.02 -13.89 5.30
CA ASP A 39 -11.99 -14.42 6.25
C ASP A 39 -13.28 -14.91 5.55
N VAL A 40 -13.74 -16.11 5.94
CA VAL A 40 -14.87 -16.83 5.32
C VAL A 40 -16.18 -16.02 5.32
N THR A 41 -16.39 -15.18 6.33
CA THR A 41 -17.59 -14.31 6.46
C THR A 41 -17.59 -13.14 5.47
N SER A 42 -16.43 -12.75 4.93
CA SER A 42 -16.29 -11.67 3.95
C SER A 42 -16.67 -12.10 2.54
N ILE A 43 -16.57 -13.39 2.22
CA ILE A 43 -16.82 -13.95 0.87
C ILE A 43 -18.27 -13.70 0.42
N PHE A 44 -19.25 -13.84 1.32
CA PHE A 44 -20.67 -13.60 0.99
C PHE A 44 -20.99 -12.13 0.67
N LYS A 45 -20.23 -11.18 1.23
CA LYS A 45 -20.41 -9.74 1.00
C LYS A 45 -19.54 -9.22 -0.15
N LEU A 46 -18.64 -10.06 -0.65
CA LEU A 46 -17.62 -9.70 -1.64
C LEU A 46 -18.20 -9.13 -2.93
N PRO A 47 -19.24 -9.72 -3.57
CA PRO A 47 -19.75 -9.19 -4.85
C PRO A 47 -20.27 -7.75 -4.72
N LYS A 48 -21.01 -7.46 -3.65
CA LYS A 48 -21.53 -6.12 -3.36
C LYS A 48 -20.42 -5.12 -3.02
N ALA A 49 -19.38 -5.58 -2.32
CA ALA A 49 -18.22 -4.75 -1.98
C ALA A 49 -17.39 -4.40 -3.23
N VAL A 50 -17.14 -5.38 -4.11
CA VAL A 50 -16.40 -5.20 -5.38
C VAL A 50 -17.12 -4.20 -6.29
N GLY A 51 -18.44 -4.32 -6.47
CA GLY A 51 -19.20 -3.38 -7.30
C GLY A 51 -19.11 -1.93 -6.80
N LYS A 52 -19.13 -1.70 -5.48
CA LYS A 52 -18.91 -0.37 -4.90
C LYS A 52 -17.47 0.12 -5.08
N LEU A 53 -16.50 -0.77 -4.92
CA LEU A 53 -15.07 -0.45 -5.04
C LEU A 53 -14.72 -0.04 -6.47
N LEU A 54 -15.10 -0.83 -7.47
CA LEU A 54 -14.83 -0.54 -8.88
C LEU A 54 -15.51 0.77 -9.34
N GLY A 55 -16.71 1.07 -8.83
CA GLY A 55 -17.37 2.36 -9.08
C GLY A 55 -16.73 3.56 -8.38
N SER A 56 -15.82 3.33 -7.42
CA SER A 56 -15.16 4.39 -6.63
C SER A 56 -13.67 4.55 -6.95
N ILE A 57 -13.09 3.67 -7.76
CA ILE A 57 -11.67 3.69 -8.13
C ILE A 57 -11.55 3.87 -9.64
N GLN A 58 -10.80 4.90 -10.05
CA GLN A 58 -10.43 5.07 -11.44
C GLN A 58 -9.14 4.28 -11.72
N THR A 59 -9.21 3.32 -12.65
CA THR A 59 -8.08 2.47 -13.03
C THR A 59 -8.10 2.16 -14.52
N ASN A 60 -6.94 1.90 -15.12
CA ASN A 60 -6.79 1.44 -16.49
C ASN A 60 -6.72 -0.10 -16.60
N LEU A 61 -6.79 -0.81 -15.47
CA LEU A 61 -6.82 -2.26 -15.46
C LEU A 61 -8.19 -2.75 -15.97
N PRO A 62 -8.22 -3.69 -16.93
CA PRO A 62 -9.48 -4.33 -17.33
C PRO A 62 -10.15 -5.02 -16.14
N GLU A 63 -11.48 -4.99 -16.10
CA GLU A 63 -12.25 -5.64 -15.03
C GLU A 63 -11.93 -7.14 -14.90
N SER A 64 -11.70 -7.84 -16.02
CA SER A 64 -11.30 -9.24 -16.03
C SER A 64 -9.99 -9.47 -15.25
N VAL A 65 -8.98 -8.64 -15.46
CA VAL A 65 -7.69 -8.74 -14.77
C VAL A 65 -7.86 -8.53 -13.26
N LEU A 66 -8.71 -7.58 -12.85
CA LEU A 66 -9.00 -7.32 -11.44
C LEU A 66 -9.71 -8.52 -10.78
N LEU A 67 -10.67 -9.13 -11.48
CA LEU A 67 -11.37 -10.33 -11.02
C LEU A 67 -10.44 -11.54 -10.91
N ASP A 68 -9.61 -11.78 -11.93
CA ASP A 68 -8.65 -12.88 -11.96
C ASP A 68 -7.64 -12.75 -10.81
N CYS A 69 -7.03 -11.56 -10.66
CA CYS A 69 -6.11 -11.27 -9.56
C CYS A 69 -6.79 -11.44 -8.18
N GLY A 70 -8.04 -11.00 -8.03
CA GLY A 70 -8.82 -11.16 -6.81
C GLY A 70 -9.09 -12.63 -6.46
N MET A 71 -9.49 -13.43 -7.45
CA MET A 71 -9.74 -14.87 -7.26
C MET A 71 -8.45 -15.62 -6.95
N ASP A 72 -7.35 -15.30 -7.63
CA ASP A 72 -6.05 -15.90 -7.35
C ASP A 72 -5.53 -15.56 -5.95
N PHE A 73 -5.79 -14.33 -5.47
CA PHE A 73 -5.47 -13.92 -4.12
C PHE A 73 -6.27 -14.71 -3.07
N LEU A 74 -7.58 -14.89 -3.29
CA LEU A 74 -8.45 -15.63 -2.36
C LEU A 74 -8.17 -17.13 -2.33
N LYS A 75 -7.77 -17.74 -3.45
CA LYS A 75 -7.37 -19.16 -3.49
C LYS A 75 -6.05 -19.41 -2.75
N ASN A 76 -5.15 -18.41 -2.72
CA ASN A 76 -3.81 -18.54 -2.14
C ASN A 76 -3.77 -18.09 -0.67
N ASN A 77 -4.29 -18.93 0.23
CA ASN A 77 -4.41 -18.61 1.66
C ASN A 77 -3.06 -18.29 2.36
N ASN A 78 -1.95 -18.87 1.88
CA ASN A 78 -0.64 -18.82 2.56
C ASN A 78 0.37 -17.81 2.03
N LYS A 79 0.02 -16.95 1.06
CA LYS A 79 0.97 -15.91 0.61
C LYS A 79 1.10 -14.81 1.66
N LYS A 80 2.31 -14.68 2.21
CA LYS A 80 2.74 -13.54 3.02
C LYS A 80 2.80 -12.32 2.11
N ILE A 81 2.25 -11.19 2.57
CA ILE A 81 2.41 -9.90 1.89
C ILE A 81 3.61 -9.23 2.54
N ASP A 82 4.72 -9.22 1.83
CA ASP A 82 5.89 -8.44 2.19
C ASP A 82 5.75 -7.01 1.64
N THR A 83 6.42 -6.06 2.28
CA THR A 83 6.34 -4.64 1.92
C THR A 83 7.73 -4.03 1.87
N LEU A 84 7.89 -3.05 0.97
CA LEU A 84 9.07 -2.20 0.86
C LEU A 84 8.61 -0.74 0.88
N SER A 85 9.33 0.10 1.60
CA SER A 85 9.18 1.56 1.54
C SER A 85 10.33 2.15 0.73
N VAL A 86 10.04 3.11 -0.14
CA VAL A 86 11.02 3.85 -0.92
C VAL A 86 10.85 5.34 -0.59
N PRO A 87 11.92 6.08 -0.27
CA PRO A 87 13.30 5.63 -0.27
C PRO A 87 13.65 4.71 0.91
N VAL A 88 14.62 3.81 0.71
CA VAL A 88 15.14 2.95 1.79
C VAL A 88 16.07 3.73 2.73
N ASP A 89 16.24 3.26 3.96
CA ASP A 89 17.12 3.91 4.93
C ASP A 89 18.55 4.08 4.38
N GLY A 90 19.14 5.26 4.58
CA GLY A 90 20.49 5.58 4.09
C GLY A 90 20.62 5.77 2.56
N SER A 91 19.49 5.93 1.87
CA SER A 91 19.44 6.20 0.42
C SER A 91 18.81 7.55 0.06
N TRP A 92 18.72 8.46 1.02
CA TRP A 92 18.16 9.79 0.82
C TRP A 92 18.68 10.78 1.85
N ASP A 93 18.67 12.06 1.48
CA ASP A 93 18.99 13.20 2.33
C ASP A 93 17.95 14.32 2.14
N PHE A 94 17.81 15.20 3.13
CA PHE A 94 16.96 16.37 2.99
C PHE A 94 17.64 17.45 2.14
N ASN A 95 16.90 18.03 1.20
CA ASN A 95 17.32 19.20 0.45
C ASN A 95 16.24 20.29 0.51
N ASP A 96 16.55 21.36 1.23
CA ASP A 96 15.66 22.51 1.40
C ASP A 96 15.95 23.66 0.41
N ASN A 97 17.00 23.52 -0.40
CA ASN A 97 17.45 24.54 -1.36
C ASN A 97 16.82 24.32 -2.74
N THR A 98 15.53 23.97 -2.78
CA THR A 98 14.80 23.78 -4.03
C THR A 98 13.63 24.77 -4.15
N PRO A 99 13.22 25.15 -5.38
CA PRO A 99 12.01 25.95 -5.57
C PRO A 99 10.72 25.30 -5.04
N SER A 100 10.76 23.99 -4.77
CA SER A 100 9.64 23.20 -4.26
C SER A 100 9.61 23.06 -2.73
N GLY A 101 10.55 23.72 -2.03
CA GLY A 101 10.70 23.62 -0.57
C GLY A 101 11.54 22.41 -0.16
N SER A 102 11.20 21.81 0.99
CA SER A 102 11.88 20.63 1.52
C SER A 102 11.55 19.39 0.69
N VAL A 103 12.56 18.78 0.10
CA VAL A 103 12.43 17.53 -0.67
C VAL A 103 13.38 16.46 -0.16
N LEU A 104 13.08 15.21 -0.51
CA LEU A 104 14.02 14.11 -0.35
C LEU A 104 14.86 14.01 -1.62
N GLU A 105 16.16 14.27 -1.50
CA GLU A 105 17.13 13.97 -2.55
C GLU A 105 17.52 12.50 -2.45
N LEU A 106 17.33 11.76 -3.54
CA LEU A 106 17.39 10.30 -3.54
C LEU A 106 18.69 9.77 -4.16
N ASP A 107 19.27 8.77 -3.52
CA ASP A 107 20.22 7.85 -4.17
C ASP A 107 19.42 6.89 -5.05
N LEU A 108 19.28 7.24 -6.33
CA LEU A 108 18.51 6.47 -7.29
C LEU A 108 19.06 5.04 -7.46
N THR A 109 20.37 4.88 -7.44
CA THR A 109 21.02 3.58 -7.65
C THR A 109 20.69 2.63 -6.50
N LYS A 110 20.88 3.07 -5.24
CA LYS A 110 20.54 2.24 -4.08
C LYS A 110 19.06 1.86 -4.04
N ASN A 111 18.16 2.78 -4.35
CA ASN A 111 16.72 2.50 -4.35
C ASN A 111 16.33 1.53 -5.47
N GLN A 112 16.90 1.68 -6.68
CA GLN A 112 16.67 0.74 -7.78
C GLN A 112 17.15 -0.67 -7.44
N GLU A 113 18.33 -0.80 -6.82
CA GLU A 113 18.85 -2.09 -6.35
C GLU A 113 17.96 -2.71 -5.28
N ALA A 114 17.49 -1.90 -4.32
CA ALA A 114 16.57 -2.37 -3.28
C ALA A 114 15.23 -2.87 -3.86
N ILE A 115 14.66 -2.15 -4.82
CA ILE A 115 13.42 -2.57 -5.52
C ILE A 115 13.66 -3.88 -6.28
N LYS A 116 14.74 -3.98 -7.07
CA LYS A 116 15.08 -5.20 -7.82
C LYS A 116 15.26 -6.39 -6.88
N LYS A 117 15.99 -6.21 -5.78
CA LYS A 117 16.19 -7.26 -4.77
C LYS A 117 14.86 -7.68 -4.13
N PHE A 118 13.97 -6.74 -3.84
CA PHE A 118 12.68 -7.04 -3.24
C PHE A 118 11.75 -7.82 -4.19
N LEU A 119 11.73 -7.49 -5.48
CA LEU A 119 10.84 -8.13 -6.45
C LEU A 119 11.34 -9.48 -6.98
N ASN A 120 12.66 -9.74 -6.89
CA ASN A 120 13.29 -10.97 -7.40
C ASN A 120 13.55 -12.03 -6.32
N ASN A 121 13.27 -11.74 -5.05
CA ASN A 121 13.32 -12.70 -3.95
C ASN A 121 11.95 -13.34 -3.75
#